data_AF-A0AAW1U4M6-F1
#
_entry.id   AF-A0AAW1U4M6-F1
#
_cell.length_a   1.000
_cell.length_b   1.000
_cell.length_c   1.000
_cell.angle_alpha   90.00
_cell.angle_beta   90.00
_cell.angle_gamma   90.00
#
_symmetry.space_group_name_H-M   'P 1'
#
loop_
_entity.id
_entity.type
_entity.pdbx_description
1 polymer ?
#
loop_
_entity_poly.entity_id
_entity_poly.type
_entity_poly.pdbx_seq_one_letter_code
_entity_poly.pdbx_strand_id
1 'polypeptide(L)'
;MISSKKLLLFCIVVLSAAADERDECMKEHNITMKEMSDSIMGDISEKVLCFMKCAFERKGAIDINRRINMEKMDEIMDQWAHLSDKGKSFAVPCLQEYTIVRTCSDVKPLHLCLEDAREFQLNTKCHVNNPSHWRKMKGYGR
;
A
#
# COMPACT_ATOMS: atom_id res chain seq x y z
N MET A 1 22.24 0.43 -4.91
CA MET A 1 21.62 1.76 -4.77
C MET A 1 20.26 1.59 -4.16
N ILE A 2 20.07 2.03 -2.91
CA ILE A 2 18.80 1.96 -2.20
C ILE A 2 17.83 2.87 -2.95
N SER A 3 16.79 2.31 -3.54
CA SER A 3 15.76 3.11 -4.18
C SER A 3 14.97 3.77 -3.06
N SER A 4 15.17 5.07 -2.83
CA SER A 4 14.40 5.89 -1.87
C SER A 4 12.87 5.81 -2.09
N LYS A 5 12.44 5.11 -3.14
CA LYS A 5 11.08 4.81 -3.59
C LYS A 5 10.29 3.91 -2.62
N LYS A 6 10.89 2.83 -2.09
CA LYS A 6 10.24 1.88 -1.15
C LYS A 6 10.10 2.41 0.28
N LEU A 7 10.90 3.42 0.62
CA LEU A 7 11.07 3.93 1.98
C LEU A 7 9.87 4.70 2.53
N LEU A 8 9.04 5.27 1.66
CA LEU A 8 8.08 6.30 2.07
C LEU A 8 6.69 5.75 2.36
N LEU A 9 6.11 4.88 1.52
CA LEU A 9 4.78 4.31 1.81
C LEU A 9 4.81 3.46 3.11
N PHE A 10 5.94 2.78 3.33
CA PHE A 10 6.22 2.00 4.51
C PHE A 10 6.32 2.85 5.78
N CYS A 11 7.17 3.88 5.79
CA CYS A 11 7.25 4.83 6.90
C CYS A 11 5.90 5.49 7.17
N ILE A 12 5.16 5.82 6.12
CA ILE A 12 3.84 6.45 6.21
C ILE A 12 2.83 5.54 6.93
N VAL A 13 2.65 4.27 6.55
CA VAL A 13 1.67 3.37 7.20
C VAL A 13 2.04 3.13 8.67
N VAL A 14 3.34 2.99 8.96
CA VAL A 14 3.85 2.79 10.33
C VAL A 14 3.75 4.08 11.16
N LEU A 15 3.97 5.27 10.60
CA LEU A 15 3.88 6.55 11.34
C LEU A 15 2.45 7.07 11.50
N SER A 16 1.52 6.68 10.62
CA SER A 16 0.14 7.21 10.55
C SER A 16 -0.93 6.37 11.24
N ALA A 17 -0.66 5.08 11.52
CA ALA A 17 -1.46 4.34 12.48
C ALA A 17 -1.37 5.03 13.84
N ALA A 18 -2.50 5.17 14.55
CA ALA A 18 -2.44 5.64 15.93
C ALA A 18 -1.50 4.71 16.71
N ALA A 19 -0.74 5.24 17.67
CA ALA A 19 0.31 4.46 18.33
C ALA A 19 -0.23 3.12 18.87
N ASP A 20 -1.44 3.14 19.41
CA ASP A 20 -2.12 1.96 19.93
C ASP A 20 -2.48 0.95 18.81
N GLU A 21 -3.03 1.41 17.68
CA GLU A 21 -3.39 0.56 16.55
C GLU A 21 -2.15 -0.08 15.90
N ARG A 22 -1.07 0.69 15.76
CA ARG A 22 0.22 0.17 15.27
C ARG A 22 0.71 -0.93 16.19
N ASP A 23 0.77 -0.65 17.50
CA ASP A 23 1.35 -1.57 18.47
C ASP A 23 0.50 -2.85 18.60
N GLU A 24 -0.82 -2.75 18.47
CA GLU A 24 -1.72 -3.90 18.35
C GLU A 24 -1.39 -4.76 17.12
N CYS A 25 -1.35 -4.17 15.93
CA CYS A 25 -1.05 -4.91 14.69
C CYS A 25 0.36 -5.51 14.71
N MET A 26 1.33 -4.84 15.35
CA MET A 26 2.68 -5.36 15.53
C MET A 26 2.73 -6.58 16.45
N LYS A 27 2.02 -6.51 17.58
CA LYS A 27 1.91 -7.61 18.54
C LYS A 27 1.17 -8.80 17.93
N GLU A 28 0.05 -8.56 17.25
CA GLU A 28 -0.77 -9.60 16.63
C GLU A 28 0.02 -10.45 15.63
N HIS A 29 0.87 -9.81 14.83
CA HIS A 29 1.67 -10.49 13.81
C HIS A 29 3.11 -10.77 14.21
N ASN A 30 3.46 -10.53 15.48
CA ASN A 30 4.80 -10.73 16.04
C ASN A 30 5.90 -10.18 15.11
N ILE A 31 5.70 -8.91 14.73
CA ILE A 31 6.62 -8.17 13.86
C ILE A 31 7.31 -7.07 14.65
N THR A 32 8.61 -6.96 14.43
CA THR A 32 9.46 -5.92 15.04
C THR A 32 9.67 -4.73 14.10
N MET A 33 10.00 -3.57 14.67
CA MET A 33 10.41 -2.39 13.88
C MET A 33 11.62 -2.69 12.98
N LYS A 34 12.46 -3.65 13.36
CA LYS A 34 13.59 -4.10 12.56
C LYS A 34 13.15 -4.88 11.32
N GLU A 35 12.30 -5.90 11.47
CA GLU A 35 11.75 -6.66 10.33
C GLU A 35 10.97 -5.78 9.36
N MET A 36 10.27 -4.79 9.92
CA MET A 36 9.67 -3.69 9.19
C MET A 36 10.69 -2.91 8.36
N SER A 37 11.73 -2.40 9.01
CA SER A 37 12.80 -1.65 8.34
C SER A 37 13.55 -2.47 7.29
N ASP A 38 13.77 -3.76 7.54
CA ASP A 38 14.48 -4.65 6.61
C ASP A 38 13.64 -4.92 5.36
N SER A 39 12.31 -4.97 5.50
CA SER A 39 11.37 -5.13 4.37
C SER A 39 11.33 -3.90 3.45
N ILE A 40 11.80 -2.74 3.91
CA ILE A 40 11.97 -1.53 3.08
C ILE A 40 13.06 -1.74 2.01
N MET A 41 14.10 -2.51 2.34
CA MET A 41 15.28 -2.67 1.50
C MET A 41 15.18 -3.85 0.52
N GLY A 42 14.17 -4.71 0.69
CA GLY A 42 14.03 -5.98 -0.04
C GLY A 42 12.63 -6.27 -0.56
N ASP A 43 12.30 -7.56 -0.70
CA ASP A 43 10.93 -8.01 -0.87
C ASP A 43 10.15 -7.88 0.43
N ILE A 44 8.88 -7.50 0.33
CA ILE A 44 8.02 -7.31 1.49
C ILE A 44 7.68 -8.68 2.06
N SER A 45 8.07 -8.91 3.32
CA SER A 45 7.76 -10.15 4.03
C SER A 45 6.25 -10.30 4.25
N GLU A 46 5.79 -11.55 4.37
CA GLU A 46 4.37 -11.84 4.65
C GLU A 46 3.90 -11.20 5.97
N LYS A 47 4.76 -11.16 6.99
CA LYS A 47 4.48 -10.47 8.25
C LYS A 47 4.18 -8.98 8.04
N VAL A 48 4.96 -8.31 7.18
CA VAL A 48 4.71 -6.90 6.86
C VAL A 48 3.40 -6.74 6.09
N LEU A 49 3.11 -7.63 5.14
CA LEU A 49 1.84 -7.61 4.42
C LEU A 49 0.65 -7.80 5.39
N CYS A 50 0.79 -8.66 6.40
CA CYS A 50 -0.22 -8.83 7.44
C CYS A 50 -0.38 -7.58 8.29
N PHE A 51 0.74 -6.96 8.70
CA PHE A 51 0.70 -5.68 9.39
C PHE A 51 -0.04 -4.60 8.57
N MET A 52 0.26 -4.48 7.27
CA MET A 52 -0.43 -3.54 6.38
C MET A 52 -1.93 -3.86 6.29
N LYS A 53 -2.30 -5.14 6.14
CA LYS A 53 -3.69 -5.59 6.15
C LYS A 53 -4.40 -5.14 7.44
N CYS A 54 -3.80 -5.43 8.58
CA CYS A 54 -4.34 -5.05 9.89
C CYS A 54 -4.53 -3.53 9.99
N ALA A 55 -3.54 -2.74 9.57
CA ALA A 55 -3.64 -1.28 9.58
C ALA A 55 -4.80 -0.78 8.69
N PHE A 56 -4.95 -1.32 7.48
CA PHE A 56 -6.07 -0.96 6.59
C PHE A 56 -7.44 -1.38 7.15
N GLU A 57 -7.54 -2.54 7.80
CA GLU A 57 -8.76 -2.98 8.48
C GLU A 57 -9.12 -2.06 9.65
N ARG A 58 -8.15 -1.67 10.49
CA ARG A 58 -8.38 -0.77 11.63
C ARG A 58 -8.82 0.63 11.24
N LYS A 59 -8.37 1.14 10.09
CA LYS A 59 -8.84 2.41 9.53
C LYS A 59 -10.16 2.31 8.74
N GLY A 60 -10.71 1.10 8.60
CA GLY A 60 -11.92 0.86 7.82
C GLY A 60 -11.72 0.98 6.30
N ALA A 61 -10.47 1.02 5.83
CA ALA A 61 -10.13 0.98 4.41
C ALA A 61 -10.31 -0.42 3.81
N ILE A 62 -10.24 -1.45 4.64
CA ILE A 62 -10.77 -2.78 4.36
C ILE A 62 -11.95 -3.01 5.31
N ASP A 63 -13.12 -3.30 4.77
CA ASP A 63 -14.33 -3.53 5.56
C ASP A 63 -14.41 -4.97 6.12
N ILE A 64 -15.46 -5.25 6.91
CA ILE A 64 -15.72 -6.60 7.46
C ILE A 64 -15.97 -7.67 6.39
N ASN A 65 -16.38 -7.26 5.19
CA ASN A 65 -16.58 -8.13 4.04
C ASN A 65 -15.27 -8.30 3.24
N ARG A 66 -14.16 -7.77 3.77
CA ARG A 66 -12.83 -7.78 3.19
C ARG A 66 -12.74 -7.00 1.88
N ARG A 67 -13.60 -6.01 1.68
CA ARG A 67 -13.63 -5.16 0.49
C ARG A 67 -12.93 -3.85 0.76
N ILE A 68 -12.31 -3.30 -0.28
CA ILE A 68 -11.73 -1.95 -0.21
C ILE A 68 -12.85 -0.93 -0.11
N ASN A 69 -12.82 -0.12 0.95
CA ASN A 69 -13.62 1.08 1.05
C ASN A 69 -12.88 2.24 0.37
N MET A 70 -13.34 2.62 -0.82
CA MET A 70 -12.67 3.66 -1.62
C MET A 70 -12.72 5.05 -0.99
N GLU A 71 -13.74 5.36 -0.18
CA GLU A 71 -13.82 6.63 0.56
C GLU A 71 -12.73 6.68 1.63
N LYS A 72 -12.56 5.61 2.41
CA LYS A 72 -11.46 5.49 3.38
C LYS A 72 -10.09 5.40 2.74
N MET A 73 -9.98 4.76 1.57
CA MET A 73 -8.73 4.80 0.82
C MET A 73 -8.40 6.19 0.30
N ASP A 74 -9.38 7.02 -0.05
CA ASP A 74 -9.13 8.41 -0.44
C ASP A 74 -8.60 9.24 0.72
N GLU A 75 -9.20 9.11 1.91
CA GLU A 75 -8.68 9.71 3.15
C GLU A 75 -7.22 9.28 3.42
N ILE A 76 -6.92 8.00 3.23
CA ILE A 76 -5.54 7.47 3.35
C ILE A 76 -4.63 8.08 2.26
N MET A 77 -5.09 8.19 1.02
CA MET A 77 -4.27 8.76 -0.06
C MET A 77 -3.93 10.23 0.20
N ASP A 78 -4.85 10.98 0.80
CA ASP A 78 -4.64 12.37 1.23
C ASP A 78 -3.68 12.50 2.40
N GLN A 79 -3.97 11.77 3.47
CA GLN A 79 -3.28 11.94 4.74
C GLN A 79 -1.92 11.25 4.74
N TRP A 80 -1.83 10.10 4.08
CA TRP A 80 -0.72 9.17 4.25
C TRP A 80 0.17 9.20 3.03
N ALA A 81 -0.38 8.87 1.86
CA ALA A 81 0.44 8.76 0.66
C ALA A 81 0.84 10.13 0.07
N HIS A 82 0.24 11.21 0.58
CA HIS A 82 0.37 12.58 0.06
C HIS A 82 0.24 12.58 -1.46
N LEU A 83 -0.77 11.84 -1.96
CA LEU A 83 -1.05 11.80 -3.38
C LEU A 83 -1.81 13.07 -3.75
N SER A 84 -1.22 13.86 -4.64
CA SER A 84 -1.94 14.88 -5.40
C SER A 84 -3.09 14.25 -6.18
N ASP A 85 -4.04 15.08 -6.66
CA ASP A 85 -5.12 14.63 -7.54
C ASP A 85 -4.61 13.82 -8.75
N LYS A 86 -3.43 14.17 -9.25
CA LYS A 86 -2.74 13.44 -10.32
C LYS A 86 -2.39 12.02 -9.88
N GLY A 87 -1.78 11.87 -8.69
CA GLY A 87 -1.48 10.55 -8.10
C GLY A 87 -2.75 9.74 -7.84
N LYS A 88 -3.77 10.37 -7.26
CA LYS A 88 -5.07 9.73 -7.01
C LYS A 88 -5.74 9.22 -8.28
N SER A 89 -5.72 10.02 -9.35
CA SER A 89 -6.30 9.63 -10.65
C SER A 89 -5.64 8.38 -11.26
N PHE A 90 -4.40 8.08 -10.84
CA PHE A 90 -3.71 6.85 -11.19
C PHE A 90 -4.02 5.71 -10.21
N ALA A 91 -4.01 5.98 -8.90
CA ALA A 91 -4.24 4.96 -7.87
C ALA A 91 -5.65 4.39 -7.91
N VAL A 92 -6.68 5.24 -8.06
CA VAL A 92 -8.10 4.86 -7.92
C VAL A 92 -8.49 3.74 -8.89
N PRO A 93 -8.22 3.83 -10.21
CA PRO A 93 -8.55 2.74 -11.13
C PRO A 93 -7.81 1.43 -10.80
N CYS A 94 -6.56 1.52 -10.32
CA CYS A 94 -5.79 0.34 -9.91
C CYS A 94 -6.41 -0.34 -8.70
N LEU A 95 -6.76 0.43 -7.66
CA LEU A 95 -7.39 -0.08 -6.44
C LEU A 95 -8.78 -0.69 -6.72
N GLN A 96 -9.56 -0.11 -7.64
CA GLN A 96 -10.88 -0.63 -8.02
C GLN A 96 -10.82 -2.01 -8.68
N GLU A 97 -9.70 -2.42 -9.27
CA GLU A 97 -9.54 -3.78 -9.77
C GLU A 97 -9.42 -4.82 -8.64
N TYR A 98 -8.98 -4.41 -7.45
CA TYR A 98 -8.77 -5.27 -6.30
C TYR A 98 -9.93 -5.14 -5.33
N THR A 99 -10.98 -5.92 -5.55
CA THR A 99 -12.22 -5.75 -4.77
C THR A 99 -12.24 -6.53 -3.45
N ILE A 100 -11.35 -7.50 -3.25
CA ILE A 100 -11.36 -8.39 -2.07
C ILE A 100 -9.94 -8.65 -1.56
N VAL A 101 -9.71 -8.46 -0.26
CA VAL A 101 -8.45 -8.71 0.45
C VAL A 101 -8.64 -9.81 1.50
N ARG A 102 -8.47 -11.08 1.11
CA ARG A 102 -8.73 -12.22 2.01
C ARG A 102 -7.54 -12.56 2.88
N THR A 103 -6.35 -12.46 2.30
CA THR A 103 -5.07 -12.86 2.88
C THR A 103 -4.16 -11.65 2.99
N CYS A 104 -3.08 -11.76 3.76
CA CYS A 104 -2.07 -10.72 3.84
C CYS A 104 -1.47 -10.41 2.45
N SER A 105 -1.23 -11.45 1.65
CA SER A 105 -0.69 -11.33 0.30
C SER A 105 -1.56 -10.53 -0.65
N ASP A 106 -2.88 -10.49 -0.42
CA ASP A 106 -3.81 -9.70 -1.23
C ASP A 106 -3.63 -8.18 -1.04
N VAL A 107 -2.85 -7.76 -0.03
CA VAL A 107 -2.48 -6.34 0.16
C VAL A 107 -1.32 -5.92 -0.73
N LYS A 108 -0.50 -6.86 -1.20
CA LYS A 108 0.67 -6.54 -2.05
C LYS A 108 0.29 -5.75 -3.31
N PRO A 109 -0.78 -6.10 -4.05
CA PRO A 109 -1.20 -5.29 -5.20
C PRO A 109 -1.69 -3.89 -4.82
N LEU A 110 -2.38 -3.71 -3.67
CA LEU A 110 -2.78 -2.38 -3.19
C LEU A 110 -1.55 -1.51 -2.93
N HIS A 111 -0.56 -2.08 -2.24
CA HIS A 111 0.71 -1.40 -1.98
C HIS A 111 1.38 -0.95 -3.29
N LEU A 112 1.44 -1.84 -4.29
CA LEU A 112 2.02 -1.51 -5.60
C LEU A 112 1.22 -0.43 -6.35
N CYS A 113 -0.11 -0.45 -6.28
CA CYS A 113 -0.93 0.63 -6.87
C CYS A 113 -0.55 2.01 -6.32
N LEU A 114 -0.34 2.09 -4.99
CA LEU A 114 0.01 3.34 -4.32
C LEU A 114 1.46 3.76 -4.60
N GLU A 115 2.40 2.81 -4.68
CA GLU A 115 3.77 3.10 -5.10
C GLU A 115 3.82 3.62 -6.54
N ASP A 116 3.15 2.97 -7.49
CA ASP A 116 3.10 3.39 -8.90
C ASP A 116 2.43 4.77 -9.03
N ALA A 117 1.33 5.02 -8.30
CA ALA A 117 0.67 6.33 -8.26
C ALA A 117 1.59 7.43 -7.72
N ARG A 118 2.38 7.12 -6.71
CA ARG A 118 3.34 8.02 -6.11
C ARG A 118 4.48 8.34 -7.06
N GLU A 119 4.97 7.34 -7.80
CA GLU A 119 5.96 7.57 -8.86
C GLU A 119 5.37 8.43 -9.98
N PHE A 120 4.14 8.15 -10.40
CA PHE A 120 3.43 8.92 -11.43
C PHE A 120 3.25 10.41 -11.08
N GLN A 121 3.02 10.73 -9.81
CA GLN A 121 2.96 12.14 -9.39
C GLN A 121 4.33 12.82 -9.33
N LEU A 122 5.38 12.12 -8.87
CA LEU A 122 6.71 12.70 -8.67
C LEU A 122 7.50 12.83 -10.00
N ASN A 123 7.28 11.92 -10.95
CA ASN A 123 7.90 11.99 -12.26
C ASN A 123 7.08 12.90 -13.20
N THR A 124 7.52 14.16 -13.31
CA THR A 124 7.03 15.12 -14.33
C THR A 124 7.86 15.13 -15.61
N LYS A 125 8.90 14.30 -15.73
CA LYS A 125 9.72 14.20 -16.95
C LYS A 125 9.99 12.74 -17.34
N CYS A 126 9.68 12.44 -18.61
CA CYS A 126 9.92 11.20 -19.38
C CYS A 126 8.83 10.12 -19.29
N HIS A 127 8.15 9.95 -20.44
CA HIS A 127 7.38 8.80 -20.95
C HIS A 127 7.30 7.56 -20.03
N VAL A 128 6.13 6.97 -19.72
CA VAL A 128 5.10 6.52 -20.66
C VAL A 128 3.71 6.59 -20.00
N ASN A 129 2.74 7.19 -20.67
CA ASN A 129 1.31 6.93 -20.48
C ASN A 129 1.02 5.45 -20.83
N ASN A 130 1.33 4.51 -19.94
CA ASN A 130 1.00 3.10 -20.15
C ASN A 130 0.20 2.55 -18.96
N PRO A 131 -1.14 2.69 -18.94
CA PRO A 131 -2.08 2.10 -17.96
C PRO A 131 -2.17 0.56 -18.05
N SER A 132 -1.01 -0.06 -18.07
CA SER A 132 -0.67 -1.31 -18.76
C SER A 132 0.50 -1.98 -18.05
N HIS A 133 1.30 -1.21 -17.30
CA HIS A 133 2.26 -1.73 -16.31
C HIS A 133 1.56 -2.63 -15.27
N TRP A 134 0.46 -2.18 -14.66
CA TRP A 134 -0.30 -3.01 -13.71
C TRP A 134 -1.04 -4.18 -14.40
N ARG A 135 -1.46 -4.05 -15.67
CA ARG A 135 -2.02 -5.20 -16.43
C ARG A 135 -1.00 -6.31 -16.65
N LYS A 136 0.30 -5.98 -16.75
CA LYS A 136 1.37 -6.98 -16.86
C LYS A 136 1.57 -7.78 -15.56
N MET A 137 1.15 -7.25 -14.40
CA MET A 137 1.18 -7.99 -13.13
C MET A 137 0.11 -9.10 -13.03
N LYS A 138 -0.89 -9.13 -13.93
CA LYS A 138 -1.86 -10.25 -14.04
C LYS A 138 -1.21 -11.59 -14.47
N GLY A 139 0.07 -11.60 -14.83
CA GLY A 139 0.83 -12.82 -15.17
C GLY A 139 1.46 -13.56 -13.98
N TYR A 140 1.46 -12.98 -12.77
CA TYR A 140 2.10 -13.56 -11.58
C TYR A 140 1.14 -14.33 -10.65
N GLY A 141 -0.07 -14.63 -11.14
CA GLY A 141 -1.06 -15.47 -10.46
C GLY A 141 -1.48 -16.63 -11.35
N ARG A 142 -0.67 -17.68 -11.37
CA ARG A 142 -1.12 -19.04 -11.70
C ARG A 142 -0.37 -20.03 -10.83
#